data_AF-A0A369UKY5-F1
#
_entry.id   AF-A0A369UKY5-F1
#
_cell.length_a   1.000
_cell.length_b   1.000
_cell.length_c   1.000
_cell.angle_alpha   90.00
_cell.angle_beta   90.00
_cell.angle_gamma   90.00
#
_symmetry.space_group_name_H-M   'P 1'
#
loop_
_entity.id
_entity.type
_entity.pdbx_description
1 polymer ?
#
loop_
_entity_poly.entity_id
_entity_poly.type
_entity_poly.pdbx_seq_one_letter_code
_entity_poly.pdbx_strand_id
1 'polypeptide(L)'
;MSVAPLEAISIGRIGQLPEGPVESAKVGTSFMQMIGSGINEINGSLTHADAMARALAAGQNVPVHDVMIAMEQAHLKLQLAVQVRNRVVDAYQNLTNMQM
;
A
#
# COMPACT_ATOMS: atom_id res chain seq x y z
N MET A 1 45.45 -33.31 -51.76
CA MET A 1 44.16 -32.82 -51.25
C MET A 1 44.29 -32.72 -49.74
N SER A 2 44.65 -31.53 -49.25
CA SER A 2 44.80 -31.26 -47.82
C SER A 2 43.56 -30.51 -47.39
N VAL A 3 42.70 -31.15 -46.62
CA VAL A 3 41.65 -30.46 -45.87
C VAL A 3 41.74 -30.98 -44.44
N ALA A 4 42.21 -30.11 -43.55
CA ALA A 4 42.27 -30.35 -42.12
C ALA A 4 40.83 -30.54 -41.58
N PRO A 5 40.60 -31.45 -40.63
CA PRO A 5 39.31 -31.55 -39.96
C PRO A 5 39.09 -30.31 -39.08
N LEU A 6 37.91 -29.72 -39.17
CA LEU A 6 37.47 -28.59 -38.35
C LEU A 6 37.38 -29.05 -36.89
N GLU A 7 38.11 -28.41 -35.99
CA GLU A 7 37.92 -28.63 -34.55
C GLU A 7 36.51 -28.16 -34.15
N ALA A 8 35.75 -29.05 -33.53
CA ALA A 8 34.46 -28.72 -32.97
C ALA A 8 34.65 -27.63 -31.92
N ILE A 9 34.11 -26.44 -32.16
CA ILE A 9 33.96 -25.41 -31.15
C ILE A 9 33.08 -26.03 -30.05
N SER A 10 33.71 -26.39 -28.93
CA SER A 10 33.00 -26.76 -27.71
C SER A 10 32.28 -25.51 -27.24
N ILE A 11 30.98 -25.43 -27.50
CA ILE A 11 30.11 -24.42 -26.89
C ILE A 11 30.07 -24.77 -25.40
N GLY A 12 30.97 -24.15 -24.66
CA GLY A 12 31.03 -24.20 -23.22
C GLY A 12 29.66 -23.81 -22.66
N ARG A 13 28.98 -24.81 -22.10
CA ARG A 13 28.06 -24.73 -20.96
C ARG A 13 27.46 -23.33 -20.78
N ILE A 14 26.32 -23.08 -21.43
CA ILE A 14 25.44 -21.95 -21.12
C ILE A 14 24.85 -22.21 -19.73
N GLY A 15 25.60 -21.82 -18.72
CA GLY A 15 25.30 -22.15 -17.33
C GLY A 15 26.25 -21.41 -16.42
N GLN A 16 26.13 -20.08 -16.41
CA GLN A 16 26.19 -19.22 -15.23
C GLN A 16 25.90 -17.78 -15.69
N LEU A 17 24.66 -17.32 -15.53
CA LEU A 17 24.42 -15.88 -15.41
C LEU A 17 25.06 -15.46 -14.08
N PRO A 18 25.77 -14.33 -14.02
CA PRO A 18 26.30 -13.83 -12.76
C PRO A 18 25.12 -13.52 -11.84
N GLU A 19 24.93 -14.35 -10.81
CA GLU A 19 24.14 -13.97 -9.65
C GLU A 19 24.94 -12.89 -8.90
N GLY A 20 24.84 -11.66 -9.41
CA GLY A 20 25.10 -10.49 -8.59
C GLY A 20 24.19 -10.58 -7.35
N PRO A 21 24.62 -10.06 -6.19
CA PRO A 21 23.77 -10.04 -5.01
C PRO A 21 22.44 -9.45 -5.43
N VAL A 22 21.36 -10.22 -5.29
CA VAL A 22 20.01 -9.66 -5.24
C VAL A 22 20.04 -8.70 -4.09
N GLU A 23 20.34 -7.43 -4.40
CA GLU A 23 20.18 -6.31 -3.51
C GLU A 23 18.76 -6.44 -3.02
N SER A 24 18.62 -6.90 -1.77
CA SER A 24 17.34 -7.05 -1.12
C SER A 24 16.72 -5.68 -1.21
N ALA A 25 15.79 -5.50 -2.15
CA ALA A 25 15.06 -4.27 -2.35
C ALA A 25 14.67 -3.83 -0.95
N LYS A 26 15.22 -2.69 -0.51
CA LYS A 26 14.94 -2.11 0.80
C LYS A 26 13.47 -2.36 1.04
N VAL A 27 13.16 -3.12 2.10
CA VAL A 27 11.78 -3.45 2.46
C VAL A 27 11.05 -2.12 2.53
N GLY A 28 10.39 -1.75 1.43
CA GLY A 28 9.56 -0.58 1.35
C GLY A 28 8.50 -0.75 2.41
N THR A 29 8.07 0.36 3.01
CA THR A 29 7.03 0.39 4.05
C THR A 29 6.01 -0.71 3.79
N SER A 30 5.94 -1.69 4.70
CA SER A 30 5.10 -2.86 4.47
C SER A 30 3.67 -2.42 4.23
N PHE A 31 2.94 -3.11 3.35
CA PHE A 31 1.53 -2.78 3.07
C PHE A 31 0.70 -2.72 4.37
N MET A 32 0.98 -3.61 5.33
CA MET A 32 0.37 -3.57 6.66
C MET A 32 0.68 -2.29 7.42
N GLN A 33 1.92 -1.79 7.36
CA GLN A 33 2.29 -0.53 7.99
C GLN A 33 1.62 0.66 7.31
N MET A 34 1.44 0.65 5.98
CA MET A 34 0.68 1.68 5.27
C MET A 34 -0.79 1.72 5.71
N ILE A 35 -1.45 0.55 5.80
CA ILE A 35 -2.83 0.47 6.30
C ILE A 35 -2.90 0.91 7.75
N GLY A 36 -1.98 0.45 8.60
CA GLY A 36 -1.93 0.83 10.02
C GLY A 36 -1.80 2.33 10.21
N SER A 37 -0.89 2.98 9.48
CA SER A 37 -0.74 4.43 9.47
C SER A 37 -2.00 5.13 8.96
N GLY A 38 -2.61 4.64 7.87
CA GLY A 38 -3.84 5.21 7.33
C GLY A 38 -5.01 5.15 8.32
N ILE A 39 -5.17 4.04 9.05
CA ILE A 39 -6.19 3.91 10.12
C ILE A 39 -5.95 4.94 11.23
N ASN A 40 -4.69 5.13 11.65
CA ASN A 40 -4.34 6.14 12.65
C ASN A 40 -4.64 7.56 12.15
N GLU A 41 -4.36 7.88 10.88
CA GLU A 41 -4.67 9.17 10.28
C GLU A 41 -6.18 9.44 10.22
N ILE A 42 -6.98 8.42 9.93
CA ILE A 42 -8.45 8.52 9.93
C ILE A 42 -8.95 8.78 11.35
N ASN A 43 -8.44 8.02 12.34
CA ASN A 43 -8.80 8.22 13.74
C ASN A 43 -8.44 9.64 14.23
N GLY A 44 -7.26 10.14 13.86
CA GLY A 44 -6.84 11.51 14.16
C GLY A 44 -7.75 12.55 13.52
N SER A 45 -8.15 12.34 12.26
CA SER A 45 -9.08 13.24 11.55
C SER A 45 -10.46 13.28 12.21
N LEU A 46 -10.99 12.12 12.62
CA LEU A 46 -12.27 12.02 13.34
C LEU A 46 -12.21 12.72 14.70
N THR A 47 -11.15 12.48 15.47
CA THR A 47 -10.95 13.09 16.79
C THR A 47 -10.80 14.60 16.69
N HIS A 48 -10.08 15.08 15.67
CA HIS A 48 -9.92 16.51 15.42
C HIS A 48 -11.25 17.18 15.05
N ALA A 49 -12.02 16.58 14.13
CA ALA A 49 -13.32 17.10 13.74
C ALA A 49 -14.31 17.15 14.91
N ASP A 50 -14.35 16.10 15.74
CA ASP A 50 -15.17 16.05 16.96
C ASP A 50 -14.74 17.10 18.00
N ALA A 51 -13.43 17.28 18.21
CA ALA A 51 -12.92 18.32 19.11
C ALA A 51 -13.35 19.73 18.66
N MET A 52 -13.27 20.03 17.36
CA MET A 52 -13.69 21.31 16.81
C MET A 52 -15.22 21.50 16.87
N ALA A 53 -15.99 20.45 16.62
CA ALA A 53 -17.44 20.48 16.77
C ALA A 53 -17.86 20.77 18.22
N ARG A 54 -17.18 20.17 19.20
CA ARG A 54 -17.40 20.44 20.62
C ARG A 54 -16.99 21.85 21.01
N ALA A 55 -15.86 22.34 20.52
CA ALA A 55 -15.40 23.71 20.76
C ALA A 55 -16.41 24.73 20.22
N LEU A 56 -16.94 24.52 19.02
CA LEU A 56 -17.98 25.34 18.44
C LEU A 56 -19.28 25.29 19.26
N ALA A 57 -19.72 24.09 19.67
CA ALA A 57 -20.91 23.92 20.50
C ALA A 57 -20.76 24.56 21.90
N ALA A 58 -19.53 24.63 22.42
CA ALA A 58 -19.19 25.32 23.65
C ALA A 58 -19.10 26.85 23.51
N GLY A 59 -19.35 27.40 22.31
CA GLY A 59 -19.30 28.84 22.03
C GLY A 59 -17.88 29.41 21.90
N GLN A 60 -16.87 28.56 21.70
CA GLN A 60 -15.52 29.03 21.40
C GLN A 60 -15.48 29.67 20.00
N ASN A 61 -14.55 30.61 19.80
CA ASN A 61 -14.37 31.31 18.53
C ASN A 61 -13.67 30.41 17.48
N VAL A 62 -14.35 29.33 17.08
CA VAL A 62 -13.92 28.44 16.00
C VAL A 62 -14.75 28.76 14.77
N PRO A 63 -14.14 29.02 13.59
CA PRO A 63 -14.90 29.26 12.38
C PRO A 63 -15.75 28.03 12.01
N VAL A 64 -17.06 28.24 11.85
CA VAL A 64 -18.01 27.14 11.53
C VAL A 64 -17.62 26.39 10.25
N HIS A 65 -17.08 27.11 9.26
CA HIS A 65 -16.66 26.50 8.00
C HIS A 65 -15.49 25.52 8.17
N ASP A 66 -14.55 25.79 9.08
CA ASP A 66 -13.43 24.89 9.36
C ASP A 66 -13.91 23.59 10.00
N VAL A 67 -14.90 23.69 10.91
CA VAL A 67 -15.56 22.51 11.51
C VAL A 67 -16.21 21.67 10.42
N MET A 68 -17.00 22.29 9.54
CA MET A 68 -17.69 21.59 8.46
C MET A 68 -16.69 20.93 7.48
N ILE A 69 -15.63 21.63 7.10
CA ILE A 69 -14.59 21.09 6.21
C ILE A 69 -13.91 19.89 6.86
N ALA A 70 -13.53 19.98 8.13
CA ALA A 70 -12.87 18.88 8.82
C ALA A 70 -13.78 17.67 9.01
N MET A 71 -15.07 17.89 9.30
CA MET A 71 -16.06 16.81 9.36
C MET A 71 -16.23 16.12 8.00
N GLU A 72 -16.33 16.89 6.91
CA GLU A 72 -16.47 16.34 5.56
C GLU A 72 -15.21 15.55 5.15
N GLN A 73 -14.02 16.09 5.43
CA GLN A 73 -12.77 15.39 5.18
C GLN A 73 -12.68 14.08 5.97
N ALA A 74 -13.04 14.09 7.25
CA ALA A 74 -13.05 12.88 8.06
C ALA A 74 -14.07 11.84 7.53
N HIS A 75 -15.23 12.30 7.06
CA HIS A 75 -16.23 11.44 6.45
C HIS A 75 -15.73 10.77 5.15
N LEU A 76 -15.18 11.56 4.22
CA LEU A 76 -14.61 11.04 2.97
C LEU A 76 -13.48 10.03 3.22
N LYS A 77 -12.58 10.32 4.18
CA LYS A 77 -11.51 9.41 4.58
C LYS A 77 -12.05 8.09 5.12
N LEU A 78 -13.12 8.14 5.93
CA LEU A 78 -13.77 6.93 6.45
C LEU A 78 -14.43 6.12 5.33
N GLN A 79 -15.12 6.77 4.39
CA GLN A 79 -15.72 6.10 3.23
C GLN A 79 -14.66 5.35 2.42
N LEU A 80 -13.52 6.00 2.15
CA LEU A 80 -12.39 5.38 1.47
C LEU A 80 -11.89 4.15 2.22
N ALA A 81 -11.73 4.24 3.55
CA ALA A 81 -11.28 3.10 4.35
C ALA A 81 -12.25 1.92 4.33
N VAL A 82 -13.56 2.17 4.32
CA VAL A 82 -14.56 1.12 4.15
C VAL A 82 -14.40 0.43 2.80
N GLN A 83 -14.17 1.18 1.72
CA GLN A 83 -13.94 0.61 0.39
C GLN A 83 -12.67 -0.25 0.36
N VAL A 84 -11.58 0.23 0.95
CA VAL A 84 -10.32 -0.53 1.06
C VAL A 84 -10.52 -1.80 1.87
N ARG A 85 -11.20 -1.72 3.03
CA ARG A 85 -11.55 -2.87 3.87
C ARG A 85 -12.32 -3.91 3.05
N ASN A 86 -13.36 -3.49 2.34
CA ASN A 86 -14.17 -4.39 1.52
C ASN A 86 -13.31 -5.06 0.46
N ARG A 87 -12.45 -4.30 -0.24
CA ARG A 87 -11.57 -4.86 -1.27
C ARG A 87 -10.57 -5.88 -0.72
N VAL A 88 -10.04 -5.65 0.48
CA VAL A 88 -9.12 -6.60 1.16
C VAL A 88 -9.86 -7.88 1.55
N VAL A 89 -11.07 -7.75 2.10
CA VAL A 89 -11.93 -8.90 2.45
C VAL A 89 -12.28 -9.71 1.19
N ASP A 90 -12.64 -9.04 0.09
CA ASP A 90 -12.93 -9.69 -1.19
C ASP A 90 -11.70 -10.40 -1.75
N ALA A 91 -10.53 -9.77 -1.71
CA ALA A 91 -9.28 -10.36 -2.18
C ALA A 91 -8.94 -11.63 -1.40
N TYR A 92 -9.16 -11.62 -0.08
CA TYR A 92 -9.00 -12.81 0.76
C TYR A 92 -9.97 -13.93 0.35
N GLN A 93 -11.26 -13.62 0.20
CA GLN A 93 -12.26 -14.62 -0.21
C GLN A 93 -11.98 -15.21 -1.61
N ASN A 94 -11.57 -14.39 -2.57
CA ASN A 94 -11.22 -14.85 -3.92
C ASN A 94 -10.01 -15.80 -3.92
N LEU A 95 -8.98 -15.52 -3.12
CA LEU A 95 -7.81 -16.39 -3.00
C LEU A 95 -8.17 -17.78 -2.45
N THR A 96 -9.13 -17.85 -1.52
CA THR A 96 -9.63 -19.11 -0.98
C THR A 96 -10.47 -19.89 -2.00
N ASN A 97 -11.31 -19.19 -2.77
CA ASN A 97 -12.16 -19.82 -3.78
C ASN A 97 -11.39 -20.34 -5.01
N MET A 98 -10.21 -19.80 -5.32
CA MET A 98 -9.38 -20.31 -6.43
C MET A 98 -8.67 -21.64 -6.14
N GLN A 99 -8.60 -22.06 -4.87
CA GLN A 99 -7.88 -23.28 -4.45
C GLN A 99 -8.80 -24.48 -4.23
N MET A 100 -10.12 -24.30 -4.39
CA MET A 100 -11.13 -25.36 -4.29
C MET A 100 -11.58 -25.81 -5.68
#